data_AF-A0A933JLP6-F1
#
_entry.id   AF-A0A933JLP6-F1
#
_cell.length_a   1.000
_cell.length_b   1.000
_cell.length_c   1.000
_cell.angle_alpha   90.00
_cell.angle_beta   90.00
_cell.angle_gamma   90.00
#
_symmetry.space_group_name_H-M   'P 1'
#
loop_
_entity.id
_entity.type
_entity.pdbx_description
1 polymer ?
#
loop_
_entity_poly.entity_id
_entity_poly.type
_entity_poly.pdbx_seq_one_letter_code
_entity_poly.pdbx_strand_id
1 'polypeptide(L)'
;MNNKGKIQSRYKQGYAMTGALVSLGESIRRGGMTLAVCSVVIGGLVVLGDRLGTAVVVATVGMLLSALMWAAGWFLAASGQILLALIDTAVHTAPGLSDEDRAEILNLGPADSAPLSPGHS
;
A
#
# COMPACT_ATOMS: atom_id res chain seq x y z
N MET A 1 -11.76 5.60 31.36
CA MET A 1 -11.39 5.70 29.93
C MET A 1 -12.61 6.14 29.14
N ASN A 2 -12.64 7.38 28.65
CA ASN A 2 -13.76 7.95 27.90
C ASN A 2 -13.94 7.25 26.53
N ASN A 3 -15.19 7.05 26.10
CA ASN A 3 -15.54 6.37 24.84
C ASN A 3 -14.86 6.99 23.60
N LYS A 4 -14.58 8.30 23.62
CA LYS A 4 -13.90 9.03 22.53
C LYS A 4 -12.52 8.46 22.17
N GLY A 5 -11.65 8.26 23.16
CA GLY A 5 -10.30 7.73 22.92
C GLY A 5 -10.29 6.29 22.39
N LYS A 6 -11.35 5.52 22.67
CA LYS A 6 -11.51 4.15 22.16
C LYS A 6 -11.90 4.12 20.68
N ILE A 7 -12.65 5.12 20.20
CA ILE A 7 -13.03 5.27 18.79
C ILE A 7 -11.82 5.73 17.97
N GLN A 8 -11.11 6.76 18.44
CA GLN A 8 -9.91 7.28 17.79
C GLN A 8 -8.81 6.22 17.63
N SER A 9 -8.60 5.39 18.66
CA SER A 9 -7.68 4.24 18.60
C SER A 9 -8.03 3.24 17.50
N ARG A 10 -9.31 3.05 17.18
CA ARG A 10 -9.75 2.09 16.14
C ARG A 10 -9.47 2.63 14.74
N TYR A 11 -9.69 3.92 14.51
CA TYR A 11 -9.34 4.55 13.23
C TYR A 11 -7.83 4.53 12.99
N LYS A 12 -7.02 4.88 13.99
CA LYS A 12 -5.55 4.83 13.89
C LYS A 12 -5.01 3.43 13.58
N GLN A 13 -5.63 2.39 14.14
CA GLN A 13 -5.32 1.00 13.80
C GLN A 13 -5.70 0.66 12.36
N GLY A 14 -6.84 1.17 11.87
CA GLY A 14 -7.25 1.03 10.47
C GLY A 14 -6.25 1.65 9.48
N TYR A 15 -5.80 2.89 9.74
CA TYR A 15 -4.78 3.57 8.93
C TYR A 15 -3.41 2.85 8.98
N ALA A 16 -3.02 2.32 10.14
CA ALA A 16 -1.79 1.52 10.25
C ALA A 16 -1.88 0.23 9.42
N MET A 17 -3.04 -0.42 9.41
CA MET A 17 -3.27 -1.66 8.67
C MET A 17 -3.31 -1.45 7.16
N THR A 18 -3.91 -0.35 6.68
CA THR A 18 -3.88 0.01 5.26
C THR A 18 -2.48 0.33 4.79
N GLY A 19 -1.71 1.11 5.56
CA GLY A 19 -0.29 1.36 5.30
C GLY A 19 0.54 0.08 5.24
N ALA A 20 0.30 -0.86 6.17
CA ALA A 20 0.97 -2.16 6.17
C ALA A 20 0.66 -2.96 4.90
N LEU A 21 -0.60 -3.01 4.46
CA LEU A 21 -1.01 -3.72 3.23
C LEU A 21 -0.40 -3.10 1.97
N VAL A 22 -0.38 -1.77 1.87
CA VAL A 22 0.26 -1.08 0.73
C VAL A 22 1.76 -1.35 0.70
N SER A 23 2.45 -1.22 1.84
CA SER A 23 3.89 -1.47 1.94
C SER A 23 4.26 -2.93 1.65
N LEU A 24 3.44 -3.88 2.11
CA LEU A 24 3.59 -5.30 1.79
C LEU A 24 3.41 -5.56 0.31
N GLY A 25 2.33 -5.06 -0.30
CA GLY A 25 2.08 -5.19 -1.72
C GLY A 25 3.21 -4.63 -2.57
N GLU A 26 3.72 -3.44 -2.22
CA GLU A 26 4.91 -2.86 -2.87
C GLU A 26 6.18 -3.69 -2.67
N SER A 27 6.40 -4.23 -1.47
CA SER A 27 7.58 -5.06 -1.18
C SER A 27 7.58 -6.34 -2.01
N ILE A 28 6.42 -6.98 -2.16
CA ILE A 28 6.23 -8.17 -2.98
C ILE A 28 6.40 -7.82 -4.46
N ARG A 29 5.85 -6.68 -4.90
CA ARG A 29 5.99 -6.20 -6.27
C ARG A 29 7.46 -5.94 -6.63
N ARG A 30 8.22 -5.29 -5.73
CA ARG A 30 9.66 -5.09 -5.88
C ARG A 30 10.41 -6.43 -5.90
N GLY A 31 10.07 -7.35 -4.99
CA GLY A 31 10.64 -8.70 -4.95
C GLY A 31 10.42 -9.49 -6.25
N GLY A 32 9.22 -9.44 -6.81
CA GLY A 32 8.89 -10.07 -8.09
C GLY A 32 9.72 -9.52 -9.25
N MET A 33 9.98 -8.21 -9.28
CA MET A 33 10.84 -7.60 -10.30
C MET A 33 12.30 -8.03 -10.14
N THR A 34 12.82 -8.12 -8.92
CA THR A 34 14.17 -8.64 -8.66
C THR A 34 14.31 -10.10 -9.13
N LEU A 35 13.32 -10.95 -8.83
CA LEU A 35 13.31 -12.34 -9.28
C LEU A 35 13.24 -12.45 -10.80
N ALA A 36 12.49 -11.58 -11.48
CA ALA A 36 12.44 -11.54 -12.93
C ALA A 36 13.83 -11.27 -13.51
N VAL A 37 14.53 -10.25 -13.01
CA VAL A 37 15.90 -9.92 -13.45
C VAL A 37 16.85 -11.09 -13.21
N CYS A 38 16.83 -11.69 -12.02
CA CYS A 38 17.65 -12.86 -11.71
C CYS A 38 17.38 -14.03 -12.66
N SER A 39 16.11 -14.30 -12.96
CA SER A 39 15.74 -15.41 -13.87
C SER A 39 16.25 -15.20 -15.29
N VAL A 40 16.24 -13.97 -15.79
CA VAL A 40 16.77 -13.62 -17.11
C VAL A 40 18.30 -13.73 -17.13
N VAL A 41 18.98 -13.26 -16.08
CA VAL A 41 20.44 -13.37 -15.95
C VAL A 41 20.88 -14.83 -15.91
N ILE A 42 20.22 -15.66 -15.09
CA ILE A 42 20.51 -17.09 -15.00
C ILE A 42 20.21 -17.79 -16.34
N GLY A 43 19.07 -17.49 -16.97
CA GLY A 43 18.72 -18.02 -18.28
C GLY A 43 19.79 -17.68 -19.33
N GLY A 44 20.24 -16.42 -19.38
CA GLY A 44 21.30 -15.97 -20.28
C GLY A 44 22.65 -16.65 -20.02
N LEU A 45 23.00 -16.89 -18.75
CA LEU A 45 24.23 -17.63 -18.40
C LEU A 45 24.17 -19.09 -18.86
N VAL A 46 22.99 -19.71 -18.81
CA VAL A 46 22.78 -21.10 -19.28
C VAL A 46 22.84 -21.19 -20.81
N VAL A 47 22.43 -20.14 -21.54
CA VAL A 47 22.59 -20.06 -23.02
C VAL A 47 24.07 -20.13 -23.40
N LEU A 48 24.95 -19.44 -22.66
CA LEU A 48 26.40 -19.46 -22.90
C LEU A 48 27.03 -20.85 -22.73
N GLY A 49 26.36 -21.78 -22.05
CA GLY A 49 26.79 -23.17 -21.88
C GLY A 49 26.23 -24.16 -22.90
N ASP A 50 25.74 -23.68 -24.06
CA ASP A 50 25.09 -24.47 -25.13
C ASP A 50 23.84 -25.27 -24.70
N ARG A 51 23.25 -24.95 -23.55
CA ARG A 51 22.02 -25.58 -23.04
C ARG A 51 20.79 -24.75 -23.33
N LEU A 52 20.55 -24.45 -24.61
CA LEU A 52 19.43 -23.61 -25.06
C LEU A 52 18.07 -24.10 -24.54
N GLY A 53 17.81 -25.41 -24.55
CA GLY A 53 16.56 -25.99 -24.04
C GLY A 53 16.33 -25.71 -22.55
N THR A 54 17.36 -25.84 -21.72
CA THR A 54 17.28 -25.55 -20.28
C THR A 54 17.14 -24.04 -20.03
N ALA A 55 17.85 -23.21 -20.78
CA ALA A 55 17.78 -21.75 -20.65
C ALA A 55 16.37 -21.22 -20.91
N VAL A 56 15.71 -21.69 -21.98
CA VAL A 56 14.34 -21.28 -22.33
C VAL A 56 13.36 -21.69 -21.25
N VAL A 57 13.48 -22.91 -20.71
CA VAL A 57 12.61 -23.39 -19.62
C VAL A 57 12.81 -22.55 -18.35
N VAL A 58 14.05 -22.31 -17.94
CA VAL A 58 14.37 -21.51 -16.74
C VAL A 58 13.88 -20.07 -16.88
N ALA A 59 14.10 -19.44 -18.03
CA ALA A 59 13.64 -18.08 -18.28
C ALA A 59 12.10 -17.99 -18.31
N THR A 60 11.43 -18.95 -18.94
CA THR A 60 9.96 -18.96 -19.06
C THR A 60 9.28 -19.20 -17.72
N VAL A 61 9.74 -20.21 -16.96
CA VAL A 61 9.20 -20.51 -15.62
C VAL A 61 9.51 -19.38 -14.65
N GLY A 62 10.72 -18.82 -14.70
CA GLY A 62 11.11 -17.68 -13.87
C GLY A 62 10.29 -16.43 -14.15
N MET A 63 10.03 -16.12 -15.43
CA MET A 63 9.16 -15.01 -15.81
C MET A 63 7.71 -15.23 -15.35
N LEU A 64 7.15 -16.43 -15.52
CA LEU A 64 5.80 -16.76 -15.08
C LEU A 64 5.63 -16.58 -13.56
N LEU A 65 6.54 -17.14 -12.77
CA LEU A 65 6.52 -17.00 -11.31
C LEU A 65 6.68 -15.54 -10.88
N SER A 66 7.57 -14.80 -11.53
CA SER A 66 7.81 -13.38 -11.25
C SER A 66 6.58 -12.53 -11.60
N ALA A 67 5.91 -12.82 -12.71
CA ALA A 67 4.68 -12.14 -13.12
C ALA A 67 3.53 -12.40 -12.14
N LEU A 68 3.38 -13.65 -11.66
CA LEU A 68 2.37 -14.01 -10.66
C LEU A 68 2.63 -13.30 -9.33
N MET A 69 3.89 -13.28 -8.84
CA MET A 69 4.24 -12.54 -7.63
C MET A 69 4.01 -11.04 -7.79
N TRP A 70 4.39 -10.47 -8.93
CA TRP A 70 4.19 -9.05 -9.23
C TRP A 70 2.69 -8.69 -9.24
N ALA A 71 1.86 -9.51 -9.89
CA ALA A 71 0.42 -9.33 -9.92
C ALA A 71 -0.20 -9.45 -8.52
N ALA A 72 0.20 -10.46 -7.74
CA ALA A 72 -0.27 -10.61 -6.35
C ALA A 72 0.10 -9.40 -5.47
N GLY A 73 1.32 -8.88 -5.61
CA GLY A 73 1.75 -7.65 -4.93
C GLY A 73 0.92 -6.42 -5.35
N TRP A 74 0.61 -6.30 -6.64
CA TRP A 74 -0.28 -5.25 -7.14
C TRP A 74 -1.68 -5.33 -6.52
N PHE A 75 -2.30 -6.52 -6.54
CA PHE A 75 -3.63 -6.72 -5.94
C PHE A 75 -3.65 -6.39 -4.45
N LEU A 76 -2.62 -6.80 -3.71
CA LEU A 76 -2.53 -6.53 -2.27
C LEU A 76 -2.40 -5.02 -1.98
N ALA A 77 -1.57 -4.31 -2.76
CA ALA A 77 -1.44 -2.86 -2.65
C ALA A 77 -2.76 -2.13 -2.99
N ALA A 78 -3.44 -2.58 -4.05
CA ALA A 78 -4.74 -2.02 -4.44
C ALA A 78 -5.81 -2.22 -3.35
N SER A 79 -5.86 -3.40 -2.72
CA SER A 79 -6.76 -3.65 -1.59
C SER A 79 -6.47 -2.73 -0.39
N GLY A 80 -5.20 -2.45 -0.10
CA GLY A 80 -4.81 -1.49 0.93
C GLY A 80 -5.28 -0.06 0.64
N GLN A 81 -5.19 0.38 -0.62
CA GLN A 81 -5.67 1.70 -1.05
C GLN A 81 -7.19 1.83 -1.01
N ILE A 82 -7.93 0.78 -1.41
CA ILE A 82 -9.40 0.78 -1.34
C ILE A 82 -9.86 0.89 0.12
N LEU A 83 -9.22 0.15 1.03
CA LEU A 83 -9.55 0.22 2.45
C LEU A 83 -9.22 1.59 3.05
N LEU A 84 -8.13 2.23 2.61
CA LEU A 84 -7.78 3.60 3.00
C LEU A 84 -8.88 4.59 2.58
N ALA A 85 -9.34 4.51 1.34
CA ALA A 85 -10.40 5.37 0.81
C ALA A 85 -11.74 5.18 1.54
N LEU A 86 -12.05 3.93 1.93
CA LEU A 86 -13.25 3.62 2.69
C LEU A 86 -13.21 4.23 4.10
N ILE A 87 -12.04 4.16 4.78
CA ILE A 87 -11.84 4.78 6.09
C ILE A 87 -11.99 6.31 5.98
N ASP A 88 -11.39 6.92 4.97
CA ASP A 88 -11.48 8.37 4.72
C ASP A 88 -12.93 8.83 4.51
N THR A 89 -13.68 8.08 3.69
CA THR A 89 -15.12 8.32 3.47
C THR A 89 -15.92 8.17 4.77
N ALA A 90 -15.62 7.16 5.59
CA ALA A 90 -16.31 6.94 6.87
C ALA A 90 -16.04 8.06 7.89
N VAL A 91 -14.81 8.60 7.93
CA VAL A 91 -14.48 9.75 8.77
C VAL A 91 -15.23 11.00 8.28
N HIS A 92 -15.26 11.24 6.97
CA HIS A 92 -15.94 12.39 6.36
C HIS A 92 -17.47 12.36 6.40
N THR A 93 -18.08 11.20 6.62
CA THR A 93 -19.55 11.04 6.65
C THR A 93 -20.11 10.84 8.06
N ALA A 94 -19.27 10.65 9.08
CA ALA A 94 -19.71 10.41 10.46
C ALA A 94 -20.39 11.67 11.07
N PRO A 95 -21.68 11.59 11.44
CA PRO A 95 -22.49 12.74 11.88
C PRO A 95 -22.33 13.08 13.38
N GLY A 96 -21.13 12.92 13.95
CA GLY A 96 -20.91 13.13 15.39
C GLY A 96 -19.46 13.35 15.81
N LEU A 97 -18.55 13.59 14.86
CA LEU A 97 -17.19 14.02 15.15
C LEU A 97 -17.15 15.55 14.95
N SER A 98 -16.72 16.31 15.97
CA SER A 98 -16.42 17.73 15.78
C SER A 98 -15.23 17.87 14.83
N ASP A 99 -15.10 19.02 14.18
CA ASP A 99 -14.01 19.25 13.24
C ASP A 99 -12.63 19.09 13.88
N GLU A 100 -12.50 19.33 15.21
CA GLU A 100 -11.28 19.05 15.95
C GLU A 100 -11.01 17.54 16.10
N ASP A 101 -12.03 16.74 16.42
CA ASP A 101 -11.90 15.28 16.53
C ASP A 101 -11.56 14.66 15.14
N ARG A 102 -12.02 15.25 14.03
CA ARG A 102 -11.63 14.86 12.66
C ARG A 102 -10.19 15.20 12.33
N ALA A 103 -9.75 16.42 12.63
CA ALA A 103 -8.37 16.85 12.39
C ALA A 103 -7.37 15.97 13.15
N GLU A 104 -7.70 15.58 14.39
CA GLU A 104 -6.86 14.69 15.20
C GLU A 104 -6.83 13.24 14.68
N ILE A 105 -7.93 12.73 14.11
CA ILE A 105 -7.98 11.39 13.48
C ILE A 105 -7.25 11.36 12.14
N LEU A 106 -7.39 12.41 11.33
CA LEU A 106 -6.72 12.58 10.04
C LEU A 106 -5.25 12.97 10.19
N ASN A 107 -4.79 13.24 11.42
CA ASN A 107 -3.44 13.70 11.73
C ASN A 107 -3.10 15.01 10.97
N LEU A 108 -4.12 15.83 10.68
CA LEU A 108 -3.97 17.20 10.21
C LEU A 108 -3.45 17.99 11.41
N GLY A 109 -2.21 18.46 11.33
CA GLY A 109 -1.66 19.29 12.40
C GLY A 109 -2.56 20.51 12.68
N PRO A 110 -2.46 21.13 13.86
CA PRO A 110 -3.32 22.24 14.32
C PRO A 110 -3.32 23.51 13.43
N ALA A 111 -2.62 23.49 12.30
CA ALA A 111 -2.58 24.55 11.30
C ALA A 111 -3.78 24.55 10.35
N ASP A 112 -4.50 23.43 10.18
CA ASP A 112 -5.64 23.35 9.24
C ASP A 112 -7.00 23.61 9.92
N SER A 113 -7.02 23.61 11.26
CA SER A 113 -8.15 24.00 12.10
C SER A 113 -8.11 25.48 12.50
N ALA A 114 -7.21 26.27 11.91
CA ALA A 114 -7.23 27.71 12.12
C ALA A 114 -8.55 28.24 11.53
N PRO A 115 -9.44 28.86 12.33
CA PRO A 115 -10.60 29.53 11.78
C PRO A 115 -10.09 30.53 10.75
N LEU A 116 -10.64 30.49 9.54
CA LEU A 116 -10.52 31.62 8.61
C LEU A 116 -10.90 32.86 9.41
N SER A 117 -9.88 33.69 9.69
CA SER A 117 -10.00 34.91 10.48
C SER A 117 -11.22 35.68 9.99
N PRO A 118 -12.21 35.99 10.85
CA PRO A 118 -13.29 36.87 10.47
C PRO A 118 -12.73 38.28 10.30
N GLY A 119 -12.57 38.69 9.04
CA GLY A 119 -12.48 40.08 8.64
C GLY A 119 -11.08 40.68 8.57
N HIS A 120 -10.73 41.17 7.38
CA HIS A 120 -10.45 42.58 7.10
C HIS A 120 -10.85 42.77 5.63
N SER A 121 -12.06 43.30 5.38
CA SER A 121 -12.32 44.68 4.92
C SER A 121 -11.84 44.92 3.49
#